data_AF-A0A2G6D3N7-F1
#
_entry.id   AF-A0A2G6D3N7-F1
#
_cell.length_a   1.000
_cell.length_b   1.000
_cell.length_c   1.000
_cell.angle_alpha   90.00
_cell.angle_beta   90.00
_cell.angle_gamma   90.00
#
_symmetry.space_group_name_H-M   'P 1'
#
loop_
_entity.id
_entity.type
_entity.pdbx_description
1 polymer ?
#
loop_
_entity_poly.entity_id
_entity_poly.type
_entity_poly.pdbx_seq_one_letter_code
_entity_poly.pdbx_strand_id
1 'polypeptide(L)'
;MQIAEFEPVKLIKSSKNLLVLAVISALSFGCINDDKNNKEERSLSGSVAKGIVKNGTVTAYPLASDGTRGKTAVGTAKTADDGSYKLALTDDYDGTSPLLLELTANSDTTMVCDALSGCGDTPRGDDIPLADTDFILTAVIPSGRAKNGAKVDTAITAFTSMAANRVVSEGNISDSSIRATNSKINELVGVNILSTNPVNIASKDDLSKAAPDEQRYAIMLAALAEQAFTGIESRVIALK
;
A
#
# COMPACT_ATOMS: atom_id res chain seq x y z
N MET A 1 9.68 -6.65 54.25
CA MET A 1 8.49 -7.09 53.49
C MET A 1 7.28 -6.37 54.06
N GLN A 2 6.92 -5.23 53.51
CA GLN A 2 5.57 -4.68 53.59
C GLN A 2 5.40 -3.72 52.42
N ILE A 3 4.44 -4.08 51.58
CA ILE A 3 3.96 -3.42 50.38
C ILE A 3 3.20 -2.15 50.78
N ALA A 4 3.60 -1.00 50.23
CA ALA A 4 2.88 0.27 50.38
C ALA A 4 1.75 0.32 49.33
N GLU A 5 0.52 0.35 49.83
CA GLU A 5 -0.73 0.43 49.08
C GLU A 5 -1.00 1.90 48.73
N PHE A 6 -1.23 2.17 47.45
CA PHE A 6 -1.52 3.52 46.93
C PHE A 6 -3.00 3.87 47.15
N GLU A 7 -3.27 5.01 47.80
CA GLU A 7 -4.60 5.60 47.92
C GLU A 7 -5.11 6.18 46.59
N PRO A 8 -6.42 6.14 46.29
CA PRO A 8 -7.00 6.75 45.09
C PRO A 8 -7.33 8.24 45.27
N VAL A 9 -6.91 9.08 44.32
CA VAL A 9 -7.22 10.53 44.27
C VAL A 9 -8.40 10.84 43.34
N LYS A 10 -9.48 11.35 43.98
CA LYS A 10 -10.56 12.26 43.54
C LYS A 10 -10.95 12.36 42.04
N LEU A 11 -12.18 11.95 41.76
CA LEU A 11 -12.99 12.47 40.65
C LEU A 11 -13.68 13.78 41.05
N ILE A 12 -13.47 14.82 40.25
CA ILE A 12 -14.00 16.17 40.44
C ILE A 12 -15.44 16.26 39.91
N LYS A 13 -16.30 16.85 40.74
CA LYS A 13 -17.73 17.10 40.59
C LYS A 13 -18.02 18.15 39.50
N SER A 14 -18.78 17.79 38.48
CA SER A 14 -19.43 18.75 37.58
C SER A 14 -20.92 18.78 37.87
N SER A 15 -21.37 19.87 38.50
CA SER A 15 -22.77 20.19 38.72
C SER A 15 -23.29 21.04 37.57
N LYS A 16 -24.43 20.68 36.97
CA LYS A 16 -25.56 21.59 36.70
C LYS A 16 -26.71 20.88 35.97
N ASN A 17 -27.90 21.18 36.47
CA ASN A 17 -29.21 21.20 35.82
C ASN A 17 -29.99 19.88 35.75
N LEU A 18 -30.68 19.65 36.86
CA LEU A 18 -31.88 18.85 37.02
C LEU A 18 -33.05 19.53 36.30
N LEU A 19 -33.62 18.88 35.28
CA LEU A 19 -34.98 19.15 34.82
C LEU A 19 -35.65 17.80 34.58
N VAL A 20 -36.51 17.44 35.54
CA VAL A 20 -37.37 16.25 35.51
C VAL A 20 -38.61 16.61 34.70
N LEU A 21 -38.89 15.87 33.63
CA LEU A 21 -40.24 15.71 33.10
C LEU A 21 -40.42 14.24 32.68
N ALA A 22 -41.31 13.54 33.38
CA ALA A 22 -41.83 12.24 32.99
C ALA A 22 -43.34 12.39 32.84
N VAL A 23 -43.89 12.11 31.64
CA VAL A 23 -45.28 11.67 31.46
C VAL A 23 -45.32 10.62 30.33
N ILE A 24 -46.11 9.60 30.61
CA ILE A 24 -46.25 8.27 30.01
C ILE A 24 -47.27 8.28 28.86
N SER A 25 -47.06 7.46 27.81
CA SER A 25 -48.00 6.42 27.31
C SER A 25 -48.02 6.24 25.78
N ALA A 26 -47.63 5.02 25.37
CA ALA A 26 -48.19 4.14 24.32
C ALA A 26 -48.67 4.70 22.97
N LEU A 27 -48.07 4.23 21.87
CA LEU A 27 -48.63 3.21 20.95
C LEU A 27 -47.79 3.06 19.67
N SER A 28 -47.94 1.88 19.05
CA SER A 28 -47.42 1.41 17.76
C SER A 28 -45.94 1.06 17.63
N PHE A 29 -45.72 -0.25 17.65
CA PHE A 29 -44.58 -0.96 17.10
C PHE A 29 -44.29 -0.51 15.66
N GLY A 30 -43.08 -0.04 15.45
CA GLY A 30 -42.54 0.32 14.15
C GLY A 30 -41.04 0.51 14.29
N CYS A 31 -40.35 -0.49 14.84
CA CYS A 31 -38.91 -0.61 14.61
C CYS A 31 -38.75 -0.86 13.11
N ILE A 32 -38.54 0.23 12.36
CA ILE A 32 -37.85 0.12 11.08
C ILE A 32 -36.44 -0.32 11.47
N ASN A 33 -36.23 -1.64 11.46
CA ASN A 33 -34.91 -2.20 11.32
C ASN A 33 -34.42 -1.70 9.96
N ASP A 34 -33.75 -0.57 10.00
CA ASP A 34 -32.87 -0.15 8.93
C ASP A 34 -31.69 -1.13 8.98
N ASP A 35 -31.92 -2.35 8.49
CA ASP A 35 -30.89 -3.32 8.15
C ASP A 35 -30.11 -2.72 7.00
N LYS A 36 -29.32 -1.69 7.32
CA LYS A 36 -28.11 -1.41 6.58
C LYS A 36 -27.27 -2.66 6.78
N ASN A 37 -27.42 -3.59 5.84
CA ASN A 37 -26.40 -4.57 5.51
C ASN A 37 -25.13 -3.77 5.26
N ASN A 38 -24.41 -3.46 6.34
CA ASN A 38 -23.07 -2.95 6.29
C ASN A 38 -22.25 -4.16 5.86
N LYS A 39 -22.32 -4.47 4.55
CA LYS A 39 -21.39 -5.40 3.93
C LYS A 39 -20.03 -4.82 4.24
N GLU A 40 -19.32 -5.44 5.18
CA GLU A 40 -17.98 -5.03 5.54
C GLU A 40 -17.11 -5.17 4.29
N GLU A 41 -16.90 -4.04 3.62
CA GLU A 41 -16.15 -3.97 2.38
C GLU A 41 -14.68 -4.32 2.67
N ARG A 42 -14.18 -5.35 1.99
CA ARG A 42 -12.75 -5.69 2.01
C ARG A 42 -12.00 -4.63 1.21
N SER A 43 -11.04 -3.94 1.82
CA SER A 43 -10.27 -2.90 1.11
C SER A 43 -8.77 -3.04 1.31
N LEU A 44 -8.05 -2.79 0.22
CA LEU A 44 -6.61 -2.63 0.18
C LEU A 44 -6.29 -1.16 -0.05
N SER A 45 -5.26 -0.67 0.62
CA SER A 45 -4.71 0.66 0.42
C SER A 45 -3.18 0.59 0.35
N GLY A 46 -2.55 1.67 -0.07
CA GLY A 46 -1.10 1.79 -0.09
C GLY A 46 -0.66 2.85 -1.09
N SER A 47 0.62 2.85 -1.41
CA SER A 47 1.20 3.75 -2.41
C SER A 47 1.97 3.00 -3.48
N VAL A 48 2.09 3.59 -4.66
CA VAL A 48 2.84 3.05 -5.78
C VAL A 48 4.05 3.93 -6.08
N ALA A 49 5.25 3.35 -6.03
CA ALA A 49 6.48 4.11 -6.17
C ALA A 49 7.66 3.37 -6.82
N LYS A 50 8.19 3.98 -7.87
CA LYS A 50 9.56 3.87 -8.41
C LYS A 50 10.12 5.30 -8.63
N GLY A 51 9.63 6.24 -7.83
CA GLY A 51 9.11 7.53 -8.30
C GLY A 51 7.60 7.50 -8.15
N ILE A 52 6.99 8.53 -7.53
CA ILE A 52 5.54 8.52 -7.23
C ILE A 52 4.76 8.34 -8.53
N VAL A 53 4.02 7.24 -8.66
CA VAL A 53 3.27 6.91 -9.88
C VAL A 53 1.85 7.47 -9.79
N LYS A 54 1.48 8.34 -10.72
CA LYS A 54 0.18 8.99 -10.79
C LYS A 54 -0.67 8.36 -11.89
N ASN A 55 -1.98 8.27 -11.66
CA ASN A 55 -2.96 7.74 -12.61
C ASN A 55 -2.70 6.31 -13.11
N GLY A 56 -1.84 5.53 -12.45
CA GLY A 56 -1.59 4.13 -12.79
C GLY A 56 -2.75 3.24 -12.36
N THR A 57 -2.98 2.15 -13.09
CA THR A 57 -4.07 1.21 -12.78
C THR A 57 -3.56 0.09 -11.88
N VAL A 58 -4.01 0.05 -10.64
CA VAL A 58 -3.75 -1.06 -9.72
C VAL A 58 -4.87 -2.09 -9.84
N THR A 59 -4.50 -3.35 -10.05
CA THR A 59 -5.45 -4.46 -10.19
C THR A 59 -5.06 -5.60 -9.26
N ALA A 60 -6.04 -6.15 -8.54
CA ALA A 60 -5.86 -7.30 -7.67
C ALA A 60 -6.31 -8.58 -8.38
N TYR A 61 -5.50 -9.62 -8.35
CA TYR A 61 -5.82 -10.95 -8.86
C TYR A 61 -5.57 -12.02 -7.79
N PRO A 62 -6.42 -13.05 -7.69
CA PRO A 62 -6.08 -14.26 -6.94
C PRO A 62 -4.80 -14.88 -7.51
N LEU A 63 -3.92 -15.38 -6.65
CA LEU A 63 -2.68 -16.03 -7.05
C LEU A 63 -2.70 -17.50 -6.61
N ALA A 64 -2.58 -18.41 -7.58
CA ALA A 64 -2.56 -19.84 -7.32
C ALA A 64 -1.20 -20.29 -6.75
N SER A 65 -1.18 -21.49 -6.14
CA SER A 65 0.02 -22.06 -5.50
C SER A 65 1.19 -22.30 -6.45
N ASP A 66 0.92 -22.47 -7.74
CA ASP A 66 1.91 -22.68 -8.80
C ASP A 66 2.45 -21.36 -9.40
N GLY A 67 1.99 -20.20 -8.90
CA GLY A 67 2.35 -18.90 -9.46
C GLY A 67 1.46 -18.40 -10.59
N THR A 68 0.45 -19.18 -10.98
CA THR A 68 -0.51 -18.74 -12.00
C THR A 68 -1.39 -17.61 -11.45
N ARG A 69 -1.36 -16.46 -12.13
CA ARG A 69 -2.27 -15.34 -11.89
C ARG A 69 -3.70 -15.72 -12.32
N GLY A 70 -4.68 -15.43 -11.48
CA GLY A 70 -6.09 -15.57 -11.81
C GLY A 70 -6.49 -14.75 -13.04
N LYS A 71 -7.44 -15.27 -13.83
CA LYS A 71 -7.91 -14.59 -15.06
C LYS A 71 -8.86 -13.43 -14.79
N THR A 72 -9.54 -13.47 -13.66
CA THR A 72 -10.53 -12.46 -13.26
C THR A 72 -9.93 -11.59 -12.18
N ALA A 73 -9.95 -10.27 -12.41
CA ALA A 73 -9.60 -9.30 -11.39
C ALA A 73 -10.64 -9.33 -10.27
N VAL A 74 -10.18 -9.24 -9.03
CA VAL A 74 -11.03 -9.16 -7.83
C VAL A 74 -11.02 -7.77 -7.20
N GLY A 75 -10.51 -6.77 -7.92
CA GLY A 75 -10.58 -5.37 -7.55
C GLY A 75 -9.67 -4.53 -8.44
N THR A 76 -10.00 -3.25 -8.58
CA THR A 76 -9.20 -2.29 -9.35
C THR A 76 -9.31 -0.90 -8.74
N ALA A 77 -8.25 -0.10 -8.89
CA ALA A 77 -8.20 1.30 -8.49
C ALA A 77 -7.20 2.07 -9.37
N LYS A 78 -7.30 3.40 -9.37
CA LYS A 78 -6.26 4.27 -9.91
C LYS A 78 -5.43 4.87 -8.78
N THR A 79 -4.15 5.10 -9.03
CA THR A 79 -3.31 5.89 -8.13
C THR A 79 -3.66 7.38 -8.23
N ALA A 80 -3.66 8.06 -7.09
CA ALA A 80 -3.79 9.51 -6.98
C ALA A 80 -2.45 10.21 -7.27
N ASP A 81 -2.44 11.54 -7.20
CA ASP A 81 -1.26 12.37 -7.50
C ASP A 81 -0.10 12.18 -6.51
N ASP A 82 -0.40 11.74 -5.29
CA ASP A 82 0.58 11.35 -4.26
C ASP A 82 0.99 9.86 -4.38
N GLY A 83 0.50 9.17 -5.40
CA GLY A 83 0.73 7.75 -5.65
C GLY A 83 -0.10 6.81 -4.77
N SER A 84 -0.94 7.34 -3.88
CA SER A 84 -1.82 6.52 -3.04
C SER A 84 -2.91 5.85 -3.87
N TYR A 85 -3.36 4.67 -3.43
CA TYR A 85 -4.53 4.01 -3.99
C TYR A 85 -5.39 3.43 -2.87
N LYS A 86 -6.68 3.26 -3.17
CA LYS A 86 -7.62 2.50 -2.36
C LYS A 86 -8.48 1.64 -3.27
N LEU A 87 -8.41 0.34 -3.07
CA LEU A 87 -9.03 -0.67 -3.90
C LEU A 87 -9.99 -1.50 -3.05
N ALA A 88 -11.25 -1.54 -3.48
CA ALA A 88 -12.24 -2.44 -2.90
C ALA A 88 -12.13 -3.82 -3.56
N LEU A 89 -12.13 -4.87 -2.75
CA LEU A 89 -12.16 -6.24 -3.25
C LEU A 89 -13.61 -6.67 -3.46
N THR A 90 -13.86 -7.29 -4.61
CA THR A 90 -15.16 -7.85 -4.99
C THR A 90 -15.58 -8.98 -4.05
N ASP A 91 -16.87 -9.25 -3.96
CA ASP A 91 -17.41 -10.38 -3.20
C ASP A 91 -16.91 -11.76 -3.70
N ASP A 92 -16.44 -11.83 -4.96
CA ASP A 92 -15.89 -13.05 -5.57
C ASP A 92 -14.56 -13.50 -4.95
N TYR A 93 -13.92 -12.64 -4.15
CA TYR A 93 -12.71 -13.01 -3.42
C TYR A 93 -13.05 -13.50 -2.01
N ASP A 94 -12.78 -14.79 -1.77
CA ASP A 94 -13.11 -15.46 -0.51
C ASP A 94 -12.09 -15.23 0.63
N GLY A 95 -10.95 -14.61 0.33
CA GLY A 95 -9.89 -14.33 1.31
C GLY A 95 -8.92 -15.48 1.59
N THR A 96 -9.05 -16.61 0.88
CA THR A 96 -8.30 -17.84 1.15
C THR A 96 -7.03 -17.98 0.32
N SER A 97 -6.99 -17.37 -0.87
CA SER A 97 -5.80 -17.34 -1.72
C SER A 97 -4.93 -16.10 -1.43
N PRO A 98 -3.62 -16.14 -1.68
CA PRO A 98 -2.82 -14.93 -1.83
C PRO A 98 -3.36 -14.02 -2.94
N LEU A 99 -2.99 -12.74 -2.87
CA LEU A 99 -3.30 -11.76 -3.92
C LEU A 99 -2.02 -11.31 -4.62
N LEU A 100 -2.06 -11.24 -5.94
CA LEU A 100 -1.13 -10.47 -6.76
C LEU A 100 -1.75 -9.09 -7.01
N LEU A 101 -1.08 -8.04 -6.55
CA LEU A 101 -1.34 -6.69 -7.00
C LEU A 101 -0.43 -6.39 -8.19
N GLU A 102 -1.03 -5.86 -9.24
CA GLU A 102 -0.35 -5.49 -10.48
C GLU A 102 -0.72 -4.04 -10.81
N LEU A 103 0.29 -3.19 -10.90
CA LEU A 103 0.18 -1.85 -11.46
C LEU A 103 0.54 -1.92 -12.94
N THR A 104 -0.31 -1.34 -13.79
CA THR A 104 0.00 -1.08 -15.20
C THR A 104 -0.14 0.40 -15.54
N ALA A 105 0.66 0.86 -16.50
CA ALA A 105 0.51 2.19 -17.08
C ALA A 105 -0.62 2.24 -18.12
N ASN A 106 -1.27 3.40 -18.19
CA ASN A 106 -2.22 3.79 -19.24
C ASN A 106 -1.73 5.10 -19.89
N SER A 107 -2.51 5.66 -20.82
CA SER A 107 -2.14 6.87 -21.58
C SER A 107 -1.82 8.09 -20.71
N ASP A 108 -2.36 8.15 -19.49
CA ASP A 108 -2.27 9.32 -18.61
C ASP A 108 -1.36 9.03 -17.40
N THR A 109 -0.73 7.86 -17.37
CA THR A 109 0.14 7.46 -16.26
C THR A 109 1.47 8.19 -16.35
N THR A 110 1.88 8.82 -15.24
CA THR A 110 3.19 9.44 -15.10
C THR A 110 3.88 8.93 -13.84
N MET A 111 5.19 9.11 -13.75
CA MET A 111 5.91 8.95 -12.49
C MET A 111 6.85 10.14 -12.24
N VAL A 112 7.00 10.53 -10.97
CA VAL A 112 7.97 11.57 -10.59
C VAL A 112 9.39 11.03 -10.78
N CYS A 113 10.27 11.77 -11.45
CA CYS A 113 11.70 11.45 -11.52
C CYS A 113 12.34 11.60 -10.13
N ASP A 114 12.70 10.48 -9.51
CA ASP A 114 13.29 10.42 -8.17
C ASP A 114 14.81 10.20 -8.15
N ALA A 115 15.41 9.94 -9.32
CA ALA A 115 16.86 9.87 -9.49
C ALA A 115 17.55 11.19 -9.12
N LEU A 116 18.76 11.11 -8.56
CA LEU A 116 19.52 12.29 -8.16
C LEU A 116 20.06 13.07 -9.36
N SER A 117 20.55 12.35 -10.38
CA SER A 117 21.11 12.93 -11.59
C SER A 117 20.06 13.29 -12.64
N GLY A 118 18.77 13.02 -12.37
CA GLY A 118 17.70 13.09 -13.36
C GLY A 118 17.45 11.76 -14.06
N CYS A 119 16.39 11.71 -14.85
CA CYS A 119 15.89 10.50 -15.50
C CYS A 119 15.99 10.65 -17.02
N GLY A 120 17.24 10.57 -17.52
CA GLY A 120 17.57 10.99 -18.88
C GLY A 120 17.48 12.51 -18.98
N ASP A 121 16.72 13.01 -19.96
CA ASP A 121 16.53 14.45 -20.16
C ASP A 121 15.54 15.08 -19.17
N THR A 122 14.90 14.27 -18.31
CA THR A 122 13.91 14.76 -17.33
C THR A 122 14.59 15.13 -16.00
N PRO A 123 14.49 16.38 -15.54
CA PRO A 123 15.02 16.80 -14.24
C PRO A 123 14.37 16.05 -13.07
N ARG A 124 15.12 15.91 -11.97
CA ARG A 124 14.59 15.38 -10.72
C ARG A 124 13.38 16.21 -10.25
N GLY A 125 12.29 15.52 -9.92
CA GLY A 125 11.03 16.11 -9.46
C GLY A 125 9.99 16.35 -10.55
N ASP A 126 10.39 16.31 -11.81
CA ASP A 126 9.45 16.42 -12.93
C ASP A 126 8.80 15.08 -13.25
N ASP A 127 7.64 15.12 -13.91
CA ASP A 127 6.89 13.94 -14.30
C ASP A 127 7.42 13.33 -15.61
N ILE A 128 7.61 12.01 -15.60
CA ILE A 128 7.95 11.19 -16.75
C ILE A 128 6.68 10.48 -17.22
N PRO A 129 6.24 10.67 -18.48
CA PRO A 129 5.14 9.89 -19.05
C PRO A 129 5.50 8.40 -19.13
N LEU A 130 4.58 7.54 -18.72
CA LEU A 130 4.66 6.08 -18.85
C LEU A 130 3.72 5.53 -19.92
N ALA A 131 3.05 6.41 -20.67
CA ALA A 131 2.25 6.05 -21.82
C ALA A 131 3.07 5.22 -22.82
N ASP A 132 2.42 4.21 -23.42
CA ASP A 132 3.03 3.32 -24.42
C ASP A 132 4.27 2.55 -23.96
N THR A 133 4.45 2.40 -22.64
CA THR A 133 5.48 1.54 -22.05
C THR A 133 4.88 0.26 -21.49
N ASP A 134 5.68 -0.82 -21.44
CA ASP A 134 5.32 -2.07 -20.74
C ASP A 134 5.56 -1.96 -19.22
N PHE A 135 5.34 -0.78 -18.63
CA PHE A 135 5.64 -0.53 -17.23
C PHE A 135 4.70 -1.31 -16.32
N ILE A 136 5.29 -2.21 -15.53
CA ILE A 136 4.59 -3.06 -14.57
C ILE A 136 5.34 -3.05 -13.25
N LEU A 137 4.60 -2.88 -12.14
CA LEU A 137 5.06 -3.18 -10.80
C LEU A 137 4.10 -4.17 -10.14
N THR A 138 4.63 -5.05 -9.31
CA THR A 138 3.85 -6.08 -8.63
C THR A 138 4.11 -6.12 -7.13
N ALA A 139 3.16 -6.67 -6.40
CA ALA A 139 3.30 -7.05 -5.00
C ALA A 139 2.48 -8.31 -4.73
N VAL A 140 2.95 -9.19 -3.86
CA VAL A 140 2.19 -10.37 -3.43
C VAL A 140 1.84 -10.25 -1.95
N ILE A 141 0.54 -10.32 -1.65
CA ILE A 141 0.00 -10.26 -0.30
C ILE A 141 -0.36 -11.68 0.15
N PRO A 142 0.11 -12.14 1.33
CA PRO A 142 -0.33 -13.41 1.91
C PRO A 142 -1.85 -13.48 2.08
N SER A 143 -2.39 -14.69 2.00
CA SER A 143 -3.80 -14.94 2.26
C SER A 143 -4.17 -14.53 3.70
N GLY A 144 -5.47 -14.27 3.92
CA GLY A 144 -5.97 -13.89 5.22
C GLY A 144 -5.53 -12.52 5.75
N ARG A 145 -4.73 -11.72 5.03
CA ARG A 145 -4.55 -10.28 5.33
C ARG A 145 -5.77 -9.48 4.91
N ALA A 146 -6.32 -9.76 3.74
CA ALA A 146 -7.48 -9.08 3.17
C ALA A 146 -8.81 -9.77 3.55
N LYS A 147 -9.08 -9.89 4.86
CA LYS A 147 -10.35 -10.45 5.38
C LYS A 147 -11.45 -9.39 5.41
N ASN A 148 -12.70 -9.81 5.62
CA ASN A 148 -13.83 -8.88 5.83
C ASN A 148 -13.50 -7.87 6.93
N GLY A 149 -13.77 -6.59 6.64
CA GLY A 149 -13.48 -5.47 7.53
C GLY A 149 -11.98 -5.11 7.67
N ALA A 150 -11.07 -5.87 7.06
CA ALA A 150 -9.65 -5.57 7.11
C ALA A 150 -9.29 -4.40 6.20
N LYS A 151 -8.44 -3.52 6.72
CA LYS A 151 -7.68 -2.54 5.93
C LYS A 151 -6.26 -3.03 5.85
N VAL A 152 -5.78 -3.31 4.65
CA VAL A 152 -4.42 -3.79 4.43
C VAL A 152 -3.66 -2.72 3.67
N ASP A 153 -2.61 -2.19 4.27
CA ASP A 153 -1.66 -1.35 3.57
C ASP A 153 -0.62 -2.21 2.84
N THR A 154 -0.43 -1.93 1.56
CA THR A 154 0.54 -2.59 0.68
C THR A 154 1.11 -1.61 -0.32
N ALA A 155 2.36 -1.23 -0.15
CA ALA A 155 3.10 -0.50 -1.17
C ALA A 155 3.34 -1.40 -2.40
N ILE A 156 3.33 -0.78 -3.59
CA ILE A 156 3.70 -1.42 -4.85
C ILE A 156 4.93 -0.69 -5.38
N THR A 157 6.09 -1.34 -5.28
CA THR A 157 7.38 -0.74 -5.60
C THR A 157 8.29 -1.72 -6.34
N ALA A 158 9.47 -1.26 -6.76
CA ALA A 158 10.49 -2.14 -7.33
C ALA A 158 10.90 -3.28 -6.38
N PHE A 159 10.91 -3.04 -5.07
CA PHE A 159 11.28 -4.07 -4.09
C PHE A 159 10.17 -5.09 -3.84
N THR A 160 8.89 -4.65 -3.82
CA THR A 160 7.78 -5.62 -3.76
C THR A 160 7.67 -6.41 -5.05
N SER A 161 8.04 -5.82 -6.20
CA SER A 161 8.10 -6.51 -7.49
C SER A 161 9.19 -7.57 -7.48
N MET A 162 10.36 -7.24 -6.93
CA MET A 162 11.46 -8.20 -6.72
C MET A 162 11.00 -9.38 -5.85
N ALA A 163 10.31 -9.10 -4.74
CA ALA A 163 9.79 -10.13 -3.86
C ALA A 163 8.72 -11.00 -4.55
N ALA A 164 7.78 -10.38 -5.26
CA ALA A 164 6.73 -11.04 -6.03
C ALA A 164 7.31 -11.98 -7.09
N ASN A 165 8.23 -11.48 -7.91
CA ASN A 165 8.88 -12.25 -8.96
C ASN A 165 9.67 -13.43 -8.37
N ARG A 166 10.33 -13.22 -7.23
CA ARG A 166 11.06 -14.30 -6.54
C ARG A 166 10.11 -15.41 -6.08
N VAL A 167 9.01 -15.06 -5.41
CA VAL A 167 8.00 -16.03 -4.94
C VAL A 167 7.40 -16.81 -6.11
N VAL A 168 7.04 -16.13 -7.20
CA VAL A 168 6.46 -16.77 -8.39
C VAL A 168 7.47 -17.71 -9.05
N SER A 169 8.74 -17.30 -9.16
CA SER A 169 9.78 -18.14 -9.78
C SER A 169 10.13 -19.43 -9.01
N GLU A 170 9.88 -19.46 -7.69
CA GLU A 170 10.12 -20.65 -6.87
C GLU A 170 9.02 -21.72 -7.03
N GLY A 171 7.87 -21.39 -7.63
CA GLY A 171 6.82 -22.33 -8.03
C GLY A 171 6.05 -23.01 -6.89
N ASN A 172 6.27 -22.60 -5.64
CA ASN A 172 5.59 -23.13 -4.44
C ASN A 172 5.08 -21.96 -3.58
N ILE A 173 4.05 -21.29 -4.07
CA ILE A 173 3.47 -20.13 -3.40
C ILE A 173 2.65 -20.60 -2.22
N SER A 174 3.07 -20.15 -1.06
CA SER A 174 2.38 -20.32 0.20
C SER A 174 2.56 -19.06 1.02
N ASP A 175 1.69 -18.92 2.00
CA ASP A 175 1.75 -17.84 2.97
C ASP A 175 3.11 -17.72 3.68
N SER A 176 3.75 -18.86 3.97
CA SER A 176 5.09 -18.90 4.55
C SER A 176 6.17 -18.47 3.56
N SER A 177 6.12 -18.92 2.29
CA SER A 177 7.11 -18.51 1.28
C SER A 177 6.99 -17.04 0.91
N ILE A 178 5.77 -16.50 0.83
CA ILE A 178 5.54 -15.06 0.63
C ILE A 178 6.14 -14.26 1.79
N ARG A 179 5.82 -14.62 3.04
CA ARG A 179 6.35 -13.92 4.22
C ARG A 179 7.88 -14.03 4.31
N ALA A 180 8.44 -15.21 4.07
CA ALA A 180 9.88 -15.42 4.12
C ALA A 180 10.63 -14.59 3.06
N THR A 181 10.11 -14.52 1.83
CA THR A 181 10.72 -13.71 0.77
C THR A 181 10.61 -12.22 1.07
N ASN A 182 9.45 -11.74 1.52
CA ASN A 182 9.30 -10.34 1.94
C ASN A 182 10.26 -10.01 3.10
N SER A 183 10.43 -10.88 4.09
CA SER A 183 11.39 -10.67 5.19
C SER A 183 12.83 -10.53 4.70
N LYS A 184 13.28 -11.36 3.74
CA LYS A 184 14.63 -11.23 3.16
C LYS A 184 14.85 -9.88 2.47
N ILE A 185 13.84 -9.41 1.74
CA ILE A 185 13.91 -8.09 1.10
C ILE A 185 13.79 -6.97 2.14
N ASN A 186 12.99 -7.14 3.20
CA ASN A 186 12.95 -6.19 4.32
C ASN A 186 14.31 -6.03 4.99
N GLU A 187 15.05 -7.12 5.19
CA GLU A 187 16.42 -7.09 5.74
C GLU A 187 17.38 -6.34 4.82
N LEU A 188 17.24 -6.49 3.49
CA LEU A 188 18.06 -5.78 2.51
C LEU A 188 17.75 -4.27 2.48
N VAL A 189 16.47 -3.90 2.53
CA VAL A 189 16.01 -2.51 2.39
C VAL A 189 16.05 -1.76 3.73
N GLY A 190 15.96 -2.48 4.85
CA GLY A 190 15.93 -1.93 6.21
C GLY A 190 14.56 -1.41 6.65
N VAL A 191 13.49 -1.75 5.94
CA VAL A 191 12.09 -1.36 6.20
C VAL A 191 11.14 -2.49 5.86
N ASN A 192 9.88 -2.43 6.31
CA ASN A 192 8.86 -3.36 5.84
C ASN A 192 8.32 -2.92 4.48
N ILE A 193 8.70 -3.61 3.40
CA ILE A 193 8.37 -3.22 2.01
C ILE A 193 6.88 -3.28 1.68
N LEU A 194 6.07 -4.00 2.46
CA LEU A 194 4.63 -4.05 2.24
C LEU A 194 3.94 -2.91 3.00
N SER A 195 4.21 -2.75 4.30
CA SER A 195 3.45 -1.81 5.13
C SER A 195 4.06 -0.41 5.24
N THR A 196 5.23 -0.16 4.64
CA THR A 196 5.87 1.16 4.61
C THR A 196 5.58 1.79 3.25
N ASN A 197 4.93 2.94 3.23
CA ASN A 197 4.70 3.70 2.00
C ASN A 197 5.85 4.71 1.82
N PRO A 198 6.62 4.65 0.72
CA PRO A 198 7.65 5.65 0.46
C PRO A 198 7.04 7.01 0.12
N VAL A 199 7.73 8.09 0.50
CA VAL A 199 7.35 9.46 0.15
C VAL A 199 8.02 9.93 -1.13
N ASN A 200 7.54 11.06 -1.67
CA ASN A 200 8.20 11.73 -2.77
C ASN A 200 9.54 12.34 -2.33
N ILE A 201 10.65 11.66 -2.62
CA ILE A 201 12.00 12.13 -2.26
C ILE A 201 12.46 13.35 -3.06
N ALA A 202 11.80 13.67 -4.18
CA ALA A 202 12.10 14.90 -4.93
C ALA A 202 11.43 16.13 -4.30
N SER A 203 10.42 15.93 -3.43
CA SER A 203 9.76 16.98 -2.66
C SER A 203 10.41 17.16 -1.30
N LYS A 204 11.03 18.32 -1.06
CA LYS A 204 11.62 18.65 0.25
C LYS A 204 10.57 18.67 1.36
N ASP A 205 9.37 19.14 1.04
CA ASP A 205 8.28 19.26 2.00
C ASP A 205 7.77 17.88 2.43
N ASP A 206 7.56 16.96 1.48
CA ASP A 206 7.12 15.60 1.79
C ASP A 206 8.20 14.86 2.57
N LEU A 207 9.46 14.97 2.15
CA LEU A 207 10.59 14.35 2.84
C LEU A 207 10.73 14.84 4.28
N SER A 208 10.54 16.14 4.54
CA SER A 208 10.65 16.73 5.89
C SER A 208 9.57 16.27 6.87
N LYS A 209 8.41 15.84 6.36
CA LYS A 209 7.25 15.40 7.16
C LYS A 209 7.19 13.88 7.31
N ALA A 210 7.89 13.16 6.45
CA ALA A 210 7.92 11.70 6.40
C ALA A 210 8.59 11.08 7.64
N ALA A 211 8.11 9.91 8.04
CA ALA A 211 8.76 9.11 9.07
C ALA A 211 10.13 8.58 8.57
N PRO A 212 11.08 8.27 9.47
CA PRO A 212 12.42 7.80 9.08
C PRO A 212 12.41 6.57 8.16
N ASP A 213 11.47 5.65 8.35
CA ASP A 213 11.36 4.45 7.51
C ASP A 213 10.80 4.78 6.12
N GLU A 214 9.86 5.71 6.01
CA GLU A 214 9.34 6.19 4.72
C GLU A 214 10.43 6.92 3.92
N GLN A 215 11.24 7.73 4.62
CA GLN A 215 12.42 8.40 4.04
C GLN A 215 13.44 7.37 3.54
N ARG A 216 13.82 6.39 4.38
CA ARG A 216 14.73 5.31 3.98
C ARG A 216 14.21 4.57 2.77
N TYR A 217 12.93 4.25 2.76
CA TYR A 217 12.37 3.48 1.66
C TYR A 217 12.44 4.26 0.35
N ALA A 218 12.09 5.54 0.39
CA ALA A 218 12.19 6.43 -0.76
C ALA A 218 13.64 6.59 -1.25
N ILE A 219 14.63 6.68 -0.35
CA ILE A 219 16.06 6.74 -0.69
C ILE A 219 16.51 5.46 -1.40
N MET A 220 16.10 4.29 -0.91
CA MET A 220 16.46 3.02 -1.53
C MET A 220 15.86 2.87 -2.93
N LEU A 221 14.63 3.35 -3.15
CA LEU A 221 14.00 3.37 -4.46
C LEU A 221 14.70 4.35 -5.41
N ALA A 222 15.03 5.55 -4.94
CA ALA A 222 15.77 6.54 -5.72
C ALA A 222 17.17 6.03 -6.11
N ALA A 223 17.83 5.26 -5.24
CA ALA A 223 19.10 4.63 -5.58
C ALA A 223 18.96 3.60 -6.71
N LEU A 224 17.86 2.84 -6.75
CA LEU A 224 17.56 1.96 -7.89
C LEU A 224 17.26 2.75 -9.17
N ALA A 225 16.56 3.89 -9.08
CA ALA A 225 16.31 4.76 -10.21
C ALA A 225 17.62 5.37 -10.75
N GLU A 226 18.47 5.88 -9.86
CA GLU A 226 19.79 6.42 -10.20
C GLU A 226 20.62 5.40 -11.00
N GLN A 227 20.69 4.16 -10.51
CA GLN A 227 21.40 3.08 -11.22
C GLN A 227 20.78 2.76 -12.58
N ALA A 228 19.46 2.83 -12.70
CA ALA A 228 18.77 2.58 -13.97
C ALA A 228 19.09 3.64 -15.03
N PHE A 229 19.24 4.91 -14.64
CA PHE A 229 19.50 5.99 -15.59
C PHE A 229 21.00 6.27 -15.83
N THR A 230 21.85 6.18 -14.81
CA THR A 230 23.31 6.33 -14.96
C THR A 230 23.98 5.13 -15.62
N GLY A 231 23.42 3.93 -15.44
CA GLY A 231 23.87 2.71 -16.11
C GLY A 231 23.67 2.74 -17.63
N ILE A 232 22.74 3.56 -18.13
CA ILE A 232 22.49 3.72 -19.58
C ILE A 232 23.60 4.58 -20.21
N GLU A 233 24.05 5.66 -19.56
CA GLU A 233 25.16 6.49 -20.07
C GLU A 233 26.48 5.72 -20.10
N SER A 234 26.74 4.88 -19.09
CA SER A 234 27.96 4.08 -18.99
C SER A 234 28.09 3.03 -20.10
N ARG A 235 26.96 2.53 -20.65
CA ARG A 235 26.94 1.57 -21.77
C ARG A 235 27.10 2.24 -23.14
N VAL A 236 26.80 3.53 -23.26
CA VAL A 236 27.05 4.31 -24.49
C VAL A 236 28.52 4.71 -24.60
N ILE A 237 29.21 4.92 -23.46
CA ILE A 237 30.65 5.22 -23.43
C ILE A 237 31.50 3.96 -23.68
N ALA A 238 31.04 2.77 -23.24
CA ALA A 238 31.75 1.50 -23.46
C ALA A 238 31.67 0.95 -24.90
N LEU A 239 31.06 1.67 -25.83
CA LEU A 239 30.96 1.33 -27.26
C LEU A 239 31.61 2.39 -28.18
N LYS A 240 32.45 3.28 -27.63
CA LYS A 240 33.29 4.20 -28.41
C LYS A 240 34.76 3.86 -28.29
#